data_AF-A0A5C3NL30-F1
#
_entry.id   AF-A0A5C3NL30-F1
#
_cell.length_a   1.000
_cell.length_b   1.000
_cell.length_c   1.000
_cell.angle_alpha   90.00
_cell.angle_beta   90.00
_cell.angle_gamma   90.00
#
_symmetry.space_group_name_H-M   'P 1'
#
loop_
_entity.id
_entity.type
_entity.pdbx_description
1 polymer ?
#
loop_
_entity_poly.entity_id
_entity_poly.type
_entity_poly.pdbx_seq_one_letter_code
_entity_poly.pdbx_strand_id
1 'polypeptide(L)'
;MTADGPQLSTRDLIKRPNNLNVNVDQTATMDSTTVEAEYTQMLMQDNYNSISVKVAAPFVTASVDYKKETNYKNTETQKTIMVSTRYLFPQGRVNFSPPGSGYANDLQLSDEFIEAIHKALAKPTKLAQREALYELFADFGDVFRSEVELGGTLSAHTMETFNRSENEETVKEEIKATLEATVAGWSAGVTAAHGNTETTMKTSSGRTLDVKYIVEGGDYTKIQETKEWVASTDNSDYWRVIEVSNAISVVDLLPDPIKTTTKALMRPLLGRWVDVERVPATNQYPVDIYRPKGAVPAGWFWLGHTADPSRGLIVKPSLPPKPTRNYAISTGHAATGRSNR
;
A
#
# COMPACT_ATOMS: atom_id res chain seq x y z
N MET A 1 -3.90 8.17 -0.78
CA MET A 1 -2.92 7.60 0.16
C MET A 1 -2.06 8.74 0.68
N THR A 2 -1.79 8.77 1.98
CA THR A 2 -1.09 9.89 2.63
C THR A 2 0.02 9.39 3.55
N ALA A 3 0.80 10.30 4.13
CA ALA A 3 1.78 9.95 5.17
C ALA A 3 1.14 9.33 6.41
N ASP A 4 -0.12 9.67 6.69
CA ASP A 4 -0.90 9.15 7.82
C ASP A 4 -1.66 7.86 7.46
N GLY A 5 -1.41 7.28 6.29
CA GLY A 5 -2.06 6.06 5.80
C GLY A 5 -3.20 6.32 4.79
N PRO A 6 -4.08 5.33 4.59
CA PRO A 6 -5.27 5.49 3.75
C PRO A 6 -6.22 6.53 4.38
N GLN A 7 -6.69 7.48 3.57
CA GLN A 7 -7.63 8.52 3.97
C GLN A 7 -8.73 8.57 2.91
N LEU A 8 -9.99 8.76 3.35
CA LEU A 8 -11.12 8.89 2.43
C LEU A 8 -11.11 10.28 1.81
N SER A 9 -11.35 10.35 0.49
CA SER A 9 -11.57 11.63 -0.17
C SER A 9 -12.84 12.30 0.37
N THR A 10 -12.83 13.63 0.37
CA THR A 10 -14.03 14.43 0.66
C THR A 10 -14.95 14.58 -0.54
N ARG A 11 -14.55 14.08 -1.72
CA ARG A 11 -15.31 14.14 -2.97
C ARG A 11 -15.75 12.75 -3.41
N ASP A 12 -16.93 12.70 -4.02
CA ASP A 12 -17.46 11.47 -4.59
C ASP A 12 -16.74 11.15 -5.92
N LEU A 13 -15.96 10.07 -5.94
CA LEU A 13 -15.30 9.58 -7.15
C LEU A 13 -16.31 8.99 -8.16
N ILE A 14 -17.40 8.41 -7.66
CA ILE A 14 -18.39 7.67 -8.45
C ILE A 14 -19.77 8.29 -8.28
N LYS A 15 -20.62 8.12 -9.29
CA LYS A 15 -22.05 8.39 -9.13
C LYS A 15 -22.62 7.38 -8.14
N ARG A 16 -23.40 7.86 -7.17
CA ARG A 16 -24.06 6.99 -6.21
C ARG A 16 -24.98 6.02 -6.96
N PRO A 17 -24.75 4.70 -6.88
CA PRO A 17 -25.62 3.73 -7.52
C PRO A 17 -26.95 3.64 -6.76
N ASN A 18 -28.03 3.29 -7.48
CA ASN A 18 -29.33 3.07 -6.85
C ASN A 18 -29.38 1.79 -6.01
N ASN A 19 -28.56 0.79 -6.38
CA ASN A 19 -28.45 -0.49 -5.70
C ASN A 19 -26.97 -0.90 -5.61
N LEU A 20 -26.61 -1.63 -4.56
CA LEU A 20 -25.30 -2.25 -4.42
C LEU A 20 -25.34 -3.71 -4.90
N ASN A 21 -24.29 -4.17 -5.57
CA ASN A 21 -24.13 -5.58 -5.88
C ASN A 21 -23.56 -6.29 -4.64
N VAL A 22 -24.42 -7.01 -3.93
CA VAL A 22 -24.11 -7.65 -2.64
C VAL A 22 -24.10 -9.16 -2.81
N ASN A 23 -23.05 -9.80 -2.31
CA ASN A 23 -23.03 -11.23 -2.07
C ASN A 23 -23.18 -11.47 -0.56
N VAL A 24 -24.28 -12.08 -0.14
CA VAL A 24 -24.55 -12.33 1.28
C VAL A 24 -23.73 -13.54 1.73
N ASP A 25 -22.88 -13.32 2.73
CA ASP A 25 -22.17 -14.35 3.45
C ASP A 25 -22.05 -13.91 4.91
N GLN A 26 -22.64 -14.70 5.80
CA GLN A 26 -22.67 -14.46 7.25
C GLN A 26 -21.76 -15.44 8.00
N THR A 27 -20.92 -16.18 7.27
CA THR A 27 -20.01 -17.16 7.87
C THR A 27 -18.87 -16.43 8.55
N ALA A 28 -18.79 -16.53 9.88
CA ALA A 28 -17.65 -15.98 10.60
C ALA A 28 -16.37 -16.76 10.25
N THR A 29 -15.34 -16.06 9.78
CA THR A 29 -14.07 -16.64 9.34
C THR A 29 -12.90 -15.93 10.01
N MET A 30 -11.74 -16.57 9.97
CA MET A 30 -10.48 -15.97 10.41
C MET A 30 -9.49 -16.01 9.28
N ASP A 31 -8.91 -14.85 8.98
CA ASP A 31 -7.98 -14.68 7.88
C ASP A 31 -6.70 -13.99 8.36
N SER A 32 -5.56 -14.41 7.80
CA SER A 32 -4.25 -13.89 8.15
C SER A 32 -3.52 -13.41 6.90
N THR A 33 -3.00 -12.18 6.95
CA THR A 33 -2.21 -11.55 5.87
C THR A 33 -0.80 -11.29 6.37
N THR A 34 0.20 -11.69 5.59
CA THR A 34 1.63 -11.38 5.84
C THR A 34 2.17 -10.53 4.70
N VAL A 35 2.84 -9.42 5.02
CA VAL A 35 3.40 -8.48 4.05
C VAL A 35 4.83 -8.06 4.42
N GLU A 36 5.67 -7.91 3.41
CA GLU A 36 7.09 -7.49 3.53
C GLU A 36 7.38 -6.18 2.78
N ALA A 37 6.34 -5.53 2.28
CA ALA A 37 6.47 -4.23 1.65
C ALA A 37 6.55 -3.17 2.76
N GLU A 38 7.67 -2.46 2.88
CA GLU A 38 7.79 -1.35 3.82
C GLU A 38 6.67 -0.30 3.58
N TYR A 39 6.28 0.40 4.64
CA TYR A 39 5.26 1.47 4.64
C TYR A 39 3.80 1.01 4.47
N THR A 40 3.50 -0.29 4.44
CA THR A 40 2.11 -0.78 4.32
C THR A 40 1.43 -1.05 5.66
N GLN A 41 2.04 -0.68 6.80
CA GLN A 41 1.51 -0.97 8.14
C GLN A 41 0.08 -0.45 8.34
N MET A 42 -0.20 0.78 7.93
CA MET A 42 -1.55 1.35 8.05
C MET A 42 -2.58 0.63 7.17
N LEU A 43 -2.18 0.13 5.99
CA LEU A 43 -3.07 -0.68 5.15
C LEU A 43 -3.42 -2.01 5.83
N MET A 44 -2.44 -2.62 6.50
CA MET A 44 -2.64 -3.85 7.26
C MET A 44 -3.57 -3.63 8.45
N GLN A 45 -3.46 -2.48 9.13
CA GLN A 45 -4.33 -2.06 10.24
C GLN A 45 -5.76 -1.75 9.78
N ASP A 46 -5.93 -1.26 8.55
CA ASP A 46 -7.22 -1.04 7.89
C ASP A 46 -7.79 -2.31 7.22
N ASN A 47 -7.28 -3.49 7.57
CA ASN A 47 -7.73 -4.79 7.08
C ASN A 47 -7.72 -4.92 5.54
N TYR A 48 -6.73 -4.34 4.86
CA TYR A 48 -6.46 -4.66 3.46
C TYR A 48 -5.86 -6.07 3.37
N ASN A 49 -6.36 -6.90 2.45
CA ASN A 49 -5.71 -8.17 2.12
C ASN A 49 -4.46 -7.95 1.23
N SER A 50 -3.72 -9.02 0.94
CA SER A 50 -2.48 -8.93 0.16
C SER A 50 -2.69 -8.40 -1.28
N ILE A 51 -3.84 -8.69 -1.90
CA ILE A 51 -4.20 -8.21 -3.24
C ILE A 51 -4.37 -6.69 -3.21
N SER A 52 -5.17 -6.19 -2.27
CA SER A 52 -5.44 -4.76 -2.11
C SER A 52 -4.19 -3.98 -1.66
N VAL A 53 -3.37 -4.56 -0.76
CA VAL A 53 -2.09 -3.98 -0.36
C VAL A 53 -1.16 -3.84 -1.56
N LYS A 54 -1.07 -4.87 -2.43
CA LYS A 54 -0.23 -4.81 -3.64
C LYS A 54 -0.62 -3.67 -4.57
N VAL A 55 -1.91 -3.36 -4.71
CA VAL A 55 -2.39 -2.24 -5.53
C VAL A 55 -2.11 -0.90 -4.87
N ALA A 56 -2.29 -0.79 -3.56
CA ALA A 56 -2.12 0.45 -2.80
C ALA A 56 -0.64 0.80 -2.50
N ALA A 57 0.25 -0.20 -2.41
CA ALA A 57 1.63 -0.05 -1.97
C ALA A 57 2.41 1.05 -2.70
N PRO A 58 2.40 1.15 -4.05
CA PRO A 58 3.14 2.21 -4.75
C PRO A 58 2.73 3.62 -4.33
N PHE A 59 1.46 3.84 -4.00
CA PHE A 59 0.92 5.15 -3.66
C PHE A 59 1.22 5.55 -2.21
N VAL A 60 1.08 4.62 -1.26
CA VAL A 60 1.46 4.87 0.13
C VAL A 60 2.98 5.04 0.24
N THR A 61 3.77 4.15 -0.37
CA THR A 61 5.24 4.25 -0.37
C THR A 61 5.70 5.58 -0.94
N ALA A 62 5.06 6.12 -2.00
CA ALA A 62 5.44 7.42 -2.56
C ALA A 62 5.06 8.62 -1.68
N SER A 63 4.13 8.46 -0.73
CA SER A 63 3.51 9.57 0.02
C SER A 63 3.93 9.64 1.49
N VAL A 64 4.69 8.66 1.99
CA VAL A 64 5.15 8.63 3.38
C VAL A 64 6.19 9.71 3.70
N ASP A 65 6.24 10.12 4.97
CA ASP A 65 7.34 10.90 5.52
C ASP A 65 8.53 9.98 5.85
N TYR A 66 9.52 9.95 4.95
CA TYR A 66 10.68 9.06 5.11
C TYR A 66 11.57 9.48 6.28
N LYS A 67 11.85 8.54 7.18
CA LYS A 67 12.72 8.74 8.33
C LYS A 67 13.89 7.78 8.27
N LYS A 68 15.08 8.27 8.64
CA LYS A 68 16.29 7.43 8.72
C LYS A 68 16.17 6.38 9.82
N GLU A 69 15.50 6.73 10.92
CA GLU A 69 15.22 5.84 12.03
C GLU A 69 13.78 5.34 11.90
N THR A 70 13.65 4.04 11.65
CA THR A 70 12.38 3.31 11.55
C THR A 70 12.54 1.97 12.26
N ASN A 71 11.44 1.47 12.81
CA ASN A 71 11.39 0.13 13.40
C ASN A 71 11.43 -0.97 12.32
N TYR A 72 11.12 -0.61 11.06
CA TYR A 72 11.25 -1.50 9.93
C TYR A 72 12.71 -1.62 9.50
N LYS A 73 13.22 -2.85 9.41
CA LYS A 73 14.61 -3.16 9.06
C LYS A 73 14.65 -4.11 7.87
N ASN A 74 15.39 -3.72 6.84
CA ASN A 74 15.71 -4.60 5.72
C ASN A 74 17.21 -4.46 5.40
N THR A 75 18.04 -5.02 6.29
CA THR A 75 19.50 -4.96 6.20
C THR A 75 20.06 -6.25 5.61
N GLU A 76 21.37 -6.35 5.48
CA GLU A 76 22.06 -7.58 5.07
C GLU A 76 21.83 -8.74 6.05
N THR A 77 21.61 -8.46 7.33
CA THR A 77 21.48 -9.48 8.38
C THR A 77 20.08 -9.61 8.94
N GLN A 78 19.21 -8.61 8.78
CA GLN A 78 17.87 -8.58 9.36
C GLN A 78 16.81 -8.25 8.31
N LYS A 79 15.60 -8.78 8.51
CA LYS A 79 14.42 -8.48 7.70
C LYS A 79 13.22 -8.32 8.63
N THR A 80 12.33 -7.40 8.27
CA THR A 80 11.07 -7.16 8.96
C THR A 80 9.90 -7.63 8.12
N ILE A 81 8.90 -8.20 8.78
CA ILE A 81 7.60 -8.55 8.19
C ILE A 81 6.47 -7.95 9.02
N MET A 82 5.32 -7.76 8.39
CA MET A 82 4.07 -7.37 9.05
C MET A 82 3.10 -8.53 8.93
N VAL A 83 2.45 -8.90 10.04
CA VAL A 83 1.43 -9.95 10.08
C VAL A 83 0.17 -9.37 10.70
N SER A 84 -0.97 -9.64 10.09
CA SER A 84 -2.26 -9.25 10.62
C SER A 84 -3.24 -10.39 10.51
N THR A 85 -3.90 -10.69 11.62
CA THR A 85 -4.97 -11.69 11.68
C THR A 85 -6.26 -10.98 12.04
N ARG A 86 -7.33 -11.31 11.32
CA ARG A 86 -8.65 -10.73 11.51
C ARG A 86 -9.68 -11.85 11.64
N TYR A 87 -10.49 -11.77 12.69
CA TYR A 87 -11.68 -12.60 12.84
C TYR A 87 -12.85 -11.76 12.38
N LEU A 88 -13.45 -12.18 11.28
CA LEU A 88 -14.51 -11.51 10.55
C LEU A 88 -15.87 -12.03 11.02
N PHE A 89 -16.80 -11.12 11.26
CA PHE A 89 -18.22 -11.38 11.47
C PHE A 89 -18.98 -10.70 10.32
N PRO A 90 -18.93 -11.27 9.10
CA PRO A 90 -19.45 -10.63 7.91
C PRO A 90 -20.98 -10.70 7.86
N GLN A 91 -21.54 -9.80 7.08
CA GLN A 91 -22.95 -9.78 6.69
C GLN A 91 -23.11 -9.90 5.17
N GLY A 92 -22.03 -9.59 4.45
CA GLY A 92 -21.90 -9.78 3.03
C GLY A 92 -20.79 -8.92 2.45
N ARG A 93 -20.50 -9.15 1.17
CA ARG A 93 -19.50 -8.42 0.40
C ARG A 93 -20.17 -7.53 -0.65
N VAL A 94 -19.75 -6.28 -0.71
CA VAL A 94 -20.16 -5.33 -1.75
C VAL A 94 -19.12 -5.31 -2.85
N ASN A 95 -19.54 -5.53 -4.09
CA ASN A 95 -18.69 -5.53 -5.28
C ASN A 95 -19.05 -4.35 -6.19
N PHE A 96 -18.08 -3.52 -6.52
CA PHE A 96 -18.19 -2.46 -7.51
C PHE A 96 -17.55 -2.92 -8.82
N SER A 97 -18.37 -3.32 -9.78
CA SER A 97 -17.92 -3.74 -11.11
C SER A 97 -17.27 -2.56 -11.84
N PRO A 98 -16.01 -2.69 -12.31
CA PRO A 98 -15.33 -1.60 -13.01
C PRO A 98 -16.04 -1.16 -14.29
N PRO A 99 -15.84 0.10 -14.74
CA PRO A 99 -16.44 0.56 -15.99
C PRO A 99 -16.03 -0.31 -17.19
N GLY A 100 -16.99 -0.72 -18.01
CA GLY A 100 -16.73 -1.53 -19.21
C GLY A 100 -16.53 -3.01 -18.93
N SER A 101 -16.89 -3.48 -17.73
CA SER A 101 -16.86 -4.90 -17.39
C SER A 101 -18.06 -5.67 -17.95
N GLY A 102 -19.06 -4.96 -18.47
CA GLY A 102 -20.19 -5.55 -19.20
C GLY A 102 -21.35 -5.97 -18.30
N TYR A 103 -21.30 -5.63 -17.00
CA TYR A 103 -22.43 -5.84 -16.10
C TYR A 103 -23.40 -4.65 -16.22
N ALA A 104 -24.70 -4.93 -16.02
CA ALA A 104 -25.75 -3.91 -16.12
C ALA A 104 -25.61 -2.76 -15.11
N ASN A 105 -24.88 -2.99 -14.01
CA ASN A 105 -24.65 -2.04 -12.92
C ASN A 105 -23.17 -1.66 -12.80
N ASP A 106 -22.47 -1.55 -13.94
CA ASP A 106 -21.08 -1.06 -13.96
C ASP A 106 -20.99 0.30 -13.25
N LEU A 107 -19.90 0.47 -12.50
CA LEU A 107 -19.56 1.71 -11.83
C LEU A 107 -19.50 2.86 -12.83
N GLN A 108 -20.08 4.00 -12.46
CA GLN A 108 -19.99 5.23 -13.24
C GLN A 108 -19.18 6.25 -12.47
N LEU A 109 -18.12 6.77 -13.09
CA LEU A 109 -17.34 7.86 -12.51
C LEU A 109 -18.20 9.13 -12.41
N SER A 110 -17.97 9.95 -11.38
CA SER A 110 -18.70 11.19 -11.18
C SER A 110 -18.38 12.19 -12.30
N ASP A 111 -19.38 13.00 -12.68
CA ASP A 111 -19.20 14.01 -13.74
C ASP A 111 -18.11 15.02 -13.34
N GLU A 112 -18.01 15.31 -12.05
CA GLU A 112 -16.99 16.19 -11.46
C GLU A 112 -15.57 15.65 -11.64
N PHE A 113 -15.34 14.34 -11.39
CA PHE A 113 -14.04 13.70 -11.62
C PHE A 113 -13.67 13.70 -13.11
N ILE A 114 -14.60 13.34 -13.98
CA ILE A 114 -14.38 13.32 -15.43
C ILE A 114 -14.06 14.72 -15.96
N GLU A 115 -14.80 15.74 -15.54
CA GLU A 115 -14.54 17.13 -15.91
C GLU A 115 -13.15 17.59 -15.42
N ALA A 116 -12.78 17.24 -14.18
CA ALA A 116 -11.47 17.56 -13.63
C ALA A 116 -10.33 16.90 -14.43
N ILE A 117 -10.49 15.64 -14.84
CA ILE A 117 -9.53 14.93 -15.70
C ILE A 117 -9.40 15.64 -17.05
N HIS A 118 -10.51 15.99 -17.70
CA HIS A 118 -10.47 16.73 -18.97
C HIS A 118 -9.79 18.09 -18.82
N LYS A 119 -10.08 18.84 -17.75
CA LYS A 119 -9.41 20.11 -17.45
C LYS A 119 -7.91 19.96 -17.22
N ALA A 120 -7.49 18.90 -16.54
CA ALA A 120 -6.08 18.60 -16.32
C ALA A 120 -5.37 18.26 -17.65
N LEU A 121 -5.98 17.42 -18.49
CA LEU A 121 -5.42 17.02 -19.79
C LEU A 121 -5.44 18.16 -20.82
N ALA A 122 -6.34 19.13 -20.70
CA ALA A 122 -6.39 20.31 -21.57
C ALA A 122 -5.33 21.37 -21.26
N LYS A 123 -4.52 21.21 -20.19
CA LYS A 123 -3.44 22.16 -19.87
C LYS A 123 -2.41 22.24 -21.01
N PRO A 124 -1.84 23.44 -21.28
CA PRO A 124 -1.08 23.70 -22.50
C PRO A 124 0.28 23.01 -22.59
N THR A 125 0.84 22.56 -21.47
CA THR A 125 2.14 21.90 -21.43
C THR A 125 2.06 20.58 -20.69
N LYS A 126 2.91 19.61 -21.05
CA LYS A 126 2.98 18.32 -20.34
C LYS A 126 3.31 18.47 -18.86
N LEU A 127 4.07 19.50 -18.47
CA LEU A 127 4.34 19.78 -17.07
C LEU A 127 3.08 20.24 -16.34
N ALA A 128 2.33 21.20 -16.93
CA ALA A 128 1.09 21.68 -16.35
C ALA A 128 0.01 20.58 -16.28
N GLN A 129 -0.04 19.68 -17.26
CA GLN A 129 -0.89 18.48 -17.23
C GLN A 129 -0.53 17.58 -16.05
N ARG A 130 0.77 17.30 -15.84
CA ARG A 130 1.22 16.44 -14.72
C ARG A 130 0.95 17.03 -13.35
N GLU A 131 1.19 18.33 -13.16
CA GLU A 131 0.88 18.98 -11.88
C GLU A 131 -0.62 18.98 -11.60
N ALA A 132 -1.45 19.27 -12.62
CA ALA A 132 -2.90 19.23 -12.46
C ALA A 132 -3.42 17.81 -12.16
N LEU A 133 -2.85 16.77 -12.79
CA LEU A 133 -3.17 15.38 -12.46
C LEU A 133 -2.73 15.01 -11.04
N TYR A 134 -1.54 15.44 -10.61
CA TYR A 134 -1.06 15.20 -9.24
C TYR A 134 -2.02 15.78 -8.20
N GLU A 135 -2.44 17.03 -8.38
CA GLU A 135 -3.40 17.70 -7.49
C GLU A 135 -4.77 17.01 -7.52
N LEU A 136 -5.22 16.56 -8.69
CA LEU A 136 -6.48 15.85 -8.85
C LEU A 136 -6.50 14.51 -8.11
N PHE A 137 -5.45 13.69 -8.20
CA PHE A 137 -5.38 12.41 -7.49
C PHE A 137 -5.11 12.58 -6.00
N ALA A 138 -4.45 13.67 -5.59
CA ALA A 138 -4.34 14.02 -4.17
C ALA A 138 -5.72 14.37 -3.55
N ASP A 139 -6.64 14.92 -4.34
CA ASP A 139 -8.00 15.29 -3.92
C ASP A 139 -8.96 14.09 -3.96
N PHE A 140 -9.08 13.41 -5.11
CA PHE A 140 -10.01 12.28 -5.30
C PHE A 140 -9.50 10.94 -4.75
N GLY A 141 -8.20 10.81 -4.51
CA GLY A 141 -7.54 9.58 -4.06
C GLY A 141 -6.91 8.76 -5.19
N ASP A 142 -5.97 7.89 -4.80
CA ASP A 142 -5.17 7.09 -5.72
C ASP A 142 -5.78 5.73 -6.08
N VAL A 143 -6.56 5.17 -5.15
CA VAL A 143 -7.19 3.86 -5.25
C VAL A 143 -8.64 3.92 -4.82
N PHE A 144 -9.45 3.03 -5.40
CA PHE A 144 -10.84 2.80 -5.06
C PHE A 144 -11.01 1.36 -4.57
N ARG A 145 -11.73 1.18 -3.47
CA ARG A 145 -12.04 -0.14 -2.89
C ARG A 145 -13.15 -0.78 -3.70
N SER A 146 -12.80 -1.69 -4.62
CA SER A 146 -13.76 -2.29 -5.53
C SER A 146 -14.50 -3.47 -4.91
N GLU A 147 -13.92 -4.12 -3.89
CA GLU A 147 -14.60 -5.18 -3.14
C GLU A 147 -14.33 -4.99 -1.66
N VAL A 148 -15.39 -4.91 -0.87
CA VAL A 148 -15.33 -4.73 0.58
C VAL A 148 -16.30 -5.65 1.29
N GLU A 149 -15.87 -6.25 2.39
CA GLU A 149 -16.76 -6.99 3.29
C GLU A 149 -17.32 -6.06 4.35
N LEU A 150 -18.60 -6.23 4.67
CA LEU A 150 -19.31 -5.44 5.66
C LEU A 150 -19.69 -6.30 6.87
N GLY A 151 -19.57 -5.74 8.08
CA GLY A 151 -19.96 -6.42 9.31
C GLY A 151 -19.24 -5.86 10.54
N GLY A 152 -18.77 -6.76 11.41
CA GLY A 152 -17.82 -6.46 12.49
C GLY A 152 -16.54 -7.29 12.40
N THR A 153 -15.42 -6.80 12.94
CA THR A 153 -14.17 -7.56 13.03
C THR A 153 -13.38 -7.24 14.28
N LEU A 154 -12.69 -8.28 14.77
CA LEU A 154 -11.65 -8.22 15.78
C LEU A 154 -10.33 -8.56 15.10
N SER A 155 -9.38 -7.63 15.06
CA SER A 155 -8.10 -7.83 14.38
C SER A 155 -6.91 -7.56 15.28
N ALA A 156 -5.84 -8.32 15.06
CA ALA A 156 -4.56 -8.20 15.74
C ALA A 156 -3.45 -8.02 14.70
N HIS A 157 -2.59 -7.03 14.92
CA HIS A 157 -1.56 -6.61 13.97
C HIS A 157 -0.21 -6.54 14.67
N THR A 158 0.82 -7.12 14.06
CA THR A 158 2.20 -7.06 14.55
C THR A 158 3.18 -6.75 13.43
N MET A 159 4.34 -6.24 13.80
CA MET A 159 5.51 -6.14 12.95
C MET A 159 6.69 -6.78 13.67
N GLU A 160 7.38 -7.70 12.99
CA GLU A 160 8.46 -8.47 13.59
C GLU A 160 9.73 -8.40 12.76
N THR A 161 10.87 -8.24 13.44
CA THR A 161 12.20 -8.23 12.82
C THR A 161 13.02 -9.41 13.27
N PHE A 162 13.46 -10.24 12.33
CA PHE A 162 14.25 -11.44 12.60
C PHE A 162 15.53 -11.47 11.76
N ASN A 163 16.47 -12.34 12.14
CA ASN A 163 17.73 -12.50 11.43
C ASN A 163 17.51 -13.33 10.16
N ARG A 164 18.19 -12.97 9.06
CA ARG A 164 18.12 -13.72 7.80
C ARG A 164 18.66 -15.15 7.88
N SER A 165 19.38 -15.50 8.95
CA SER A 165 19.80 -16.87 9.24
C SER A 165 18.68 -17.75 9.79
N GLU A 166 17.58 -17.16 10.27
CA GLU A 166 16.38 -17.90 10.70
C GLU A 166 15.58 -18.40 9.50
N ASN A 167 14.84 -19.50 9.66
CA ASN A 167 13.96 -20.01 8.61
C ASN A 167 12.72 -19.10 8.48
N GLU A 168 12.63 -18.39 7.36
CA GLU A 168 11.59 -17.40 7.12
C GLU A 168 10.16 -17.96 7.21
N GLU A 169 9.91 -19.16 6.68
CA GLU A 169 8.58 -19.78 6.75
C GLU A 169 8.21 -20.16 8.19
N THR A 170 9.15 -20.73 8.95
CA THR A 170 8.94 -21.03 10.37
C THR A 170 8.59 -19.78 11.17
N VAL A 171 9.29 -18.65 10.92
CA VAL A 171 8.99 -17.38 11.59
C VAL A 171 7.58 -16.89 11.25
N LYS A 172 7.21 -16.92 9.96
CA LYS A 172 5.88 -16.48 9.49
C LYS A 172 4.75 -17.34 10.07
N GLU A 173 4.88 -18.66 10.01
CA GLU A 173 3.89 -19.60 10.52
C GLU A 173 3.71 -19.48 12.03
N GLU A 174 4.81 -19.32 12.78
CA GLU A 174 4.76 -19.16 14.23
C GLU A 174 4.03 -17.88 14.65
N ILE A 175 4.35 -16.75 14.02
CA ILE A 175 3.69 -15.47 14.30
C ILE A 175 2.21 -15.56 13.92
N LYS A 176 1.90 -16.09 12.73
CA LYS A 176 0.52 -16.31 12.27
C LYS A 176 -0.28 -17.13 13.28
N ALA A 177 0.20 -18.31 13.65
CA ALA A 177 -0.49 -19.20 14.58
C ALA A 177 -0.70 -18.54 15.96
N THR A 178 0.28 -17.75 16.41
CA THR A 178 0.21 -17.00 17.66
C THR A 178 -0.89 -15.94 17.61
N LEU A 179 -0.98 -15.15 16.53
CA LEU A 179 -2.02 -14.15 16.35
C LEU A 179 -3.41 -14.79 16.19
N GLU A 180 -3.51 -15.89 15.43
CA GLU A 180 -4.76 -16.65 15.25
C GLU A 180 -5.31 -17.19 16.58
N ALA A 181 -4.45 -17.79 17.41
CA ALA A 181 -4.85 -18.25 18.73
C ALA A 181 -5.36 -17.10 19.62
N THR A 182 -4.69 -15.93 19.55
CA THR A 182 -5.08 -14.75 20.32
C THR A 182 -6.45 -14.21 19.89
N VAL A 183 -6.67 -13.99 18.59
CA VAL A 183 -7.94 -13.43 18.12
C VAL A 183 -9.09 -14.45 18.33
N ALA A 184 -8.83 -15.74 18.17
CA ALA A 184 -9.80 -16.79 18.51
C ALA A 184 -10.14 -16.81 20.01
N GLY A 185 -9.15 -16.61 20.89
CA GLY A 185 -9.37 -16.49 22.34
C GLY A 185 -10.18 -15.25 22.72
N TRP A 186 -9.90 -14.13 22.04
CA TRP A 186 -10.61 -12.87 22.22
C TRP A 186 -12.08 -12.98 21.82
N SER A 187 -12.37 -13.55 20.65
CA SER A 187 -13.74 -13.72 20.16
C SER A 187 -14.56 -14.73 20.99
N ALA A 188 -13.92 -15.81 21.46
CA ALA A 188 -14.57 -16.81 22.29
C ALA A 188 -14.85 -16.33 23.74
N GLY A 189 -14.33 -15.15 24.12
CA GLY A 189 -14.40 -14.64 25.49
C GLY A 189 -13.58 -15.47 26.49
N VAL A 190 -12.50 -16.11 26.00
CA VAL A 190 -11.57 -16.90 26.83
C VAL A 190 -10.50 -15.98 27.43
N THR A 191 -10.12 -14.92 26.72
CA THR A 191 -9.23 -13.87 27.23
C THR A 191 -10.03 -12.71 27.82
N ALA A 192 -9.38 -11.88 28.64
CA ALA A 192 -9.99 -10.66 29.15
C ALA A 192 -10.44 -9.77 27.98
N ALA A 193 -11.71 -9.36 28.00
CA ALA A 193 -12.25 -8.49 26.97
C ALA A 193 -11.54 -7.12 26.98
N HIS A 194 -11.34 -6.58 25.79
CA HIS A 194 -10.77 -5.25 25.58
C HIS A 194 -11.23 -4.72 24.22
N GLY A 195 -11.20 -3.40 24.05
CA GLY A 195 -11.37 -2.76 22.74
C GLY A 195 -10.04 -2.57 22.02
N ASN A 196 -9.91 -1.44 21.32
CA ASN A 196 -8.65 -1.05 20.68
C ASN A 196 -7.58 -0.82 21.75
N THR A 197 -6.46 -1.54 21.65
CA THR A 197 -5.37 -1.48 22.61
C THR A 197 -4.08 -1.99 21.99
N GLU A 198 -2.96 -1.76 22.66
CA GLU A 198 -1.65 -2.31 22.30
C GLU A 198 -1.12 -3.12 23.48
N THR A 199 -0.63 -4.33 23.22
CA THR A 199 -0.04 -5.19 24.25
C THR A 199 1.19 -5.91 23.71
N THR A 200 1.92 -6.58 24.60
CA THR A 200 2.97 -7.52 24.20
C THR A 200 2.52 -8.95 24.45
N MET A 201 2.94 -9.87 23.60
CA MET A 201 2.71 -11.30 23.79
C MET A 201 3.93 -12.12 23.39
N LYS A 202 3.95 -13.39 23.80
CA LYS A 202 5.04 -14.31 23.46
C LYS A 202 4.54 -15.41 22.53
N THR A 203 5.35 -15.73 21.52
CA THR A 203 5.16 -16.91 20.69
C THR A 203 5.60 -18.18 21.43
N SER A 204 5.37 -19.35 20.83
CA SER A 204 5.78 -20.64 21.38
C SER A 204 7.31 -20.78 21.51
N SER A 205 8.11 -20.15 20.65
CA SER A 205 9.57 -20.08 20.79
C SER A 205 10.05 -19.01 21.78
N GLY A 206 9.15 -18.23 22.36
CA GLY A 206 9.47 -17.17 23.32
C GLY A 206 9.79 -15.81 22.69
N ARG A 207 9.61 -15.64 21.37
CA ARG A 207 9.71 -14.34 20.69
C ARG A 207 8.64 -13.39 21.24
N THR A 208 9.02 -12.17 21.57
CA THR A 208 8.09 -11.14 22.06
C THR A 208 7.57 -10.34 20.88
N LEU A 209 6.25 -10.26 20.75
CA LEU A 209 5.55 -9.52 19.70
C LEU A 209 4.84 -8.32 20.32
N ASP A 210 5.01 -7.15 19.71
CA ASP A 210 4.18 -5.97 19.98
C ASP A 210 2.93 -6.05 19.11
N VAL A 211 1.76 -6.18 19.74
CA VAL A 211 0.48 -6.45 19.06
C VAL A 211 -0.48 -5.29 19.28
N LYS A 212 -0.99 -4.75 18.17
CA LYS A 212 -2.06 -3.77 18.14
C LYS A 212 -3.39 -4.46 17.83
N TYR A 213 -4.37 -4.28 18.70
CA TYR A 213 -5.73 -4.78 18.54
C TYR A 213 -6.63 -3.66 18.01
N ILE A 214 -7.43 -3.98 17.01
CA ILE A 214 -8.38 -3.05 16.37
C ILE A 214 -9.73 -3.74 16.25
N VAL A 215 -10.79 -2.99 16.55
CA VAL A 215 -12.18 -3.37 16.41
C VAL A 215 -12.82 -2.44 15.40
N GLU A 216 -13.45 -3.02 14.38
CA GLU A 216 -14.22 -2.28 13.38
C GLU A 216 -15.64 -2.85 13.30
N GLY A 217 -16.64 -1.98 13.22
CA GLY A 217 -18.05 -2.38 13.25
C GLY A 217 -18.52 -2.94 14.59
N GLY A 218 -19.83 -3.25 14.66
CA GLY A 218 -20.50 -3.57 15.91
C GLY A 218 -20.62 -2.36 16.85
N ASP A 219 -21.38 -2.54 17.93
CA ASP A 219 -21.55 -1.54 18.98
C ASP A 219 -20.34 -1.55 19.91
N TYR A 220 -19.39 -0.65 19.65
CA TYR A 220 -18.15 -0.56 20.43
C TYR A 220 -18.39 -0.33 21.94
N THR A 221 -19.55 0.18 22.36
CA THR A 221 -19.86 0.32 23.79
C THR A 221 -19.99 -1.02 24.51
N LYS A 222 -20.21 -2.11 23.77
CA LYS A 222 -20.36 -3.48 24.26
C LYS A 222 -19.09 -4.31 24.15
N ILE A 223 -17.97 -3.74 23.70
CA ILE A 223 -16.75 -4.51 23.42
C ILE A 223 -16.13 -5.18 24.66
N GLN A 224 -16.46 -4.70 25.86
CA GLN A 224 -16.06 -5.33 27.13
C GLN A 224 -16.83 -6.62 27.43
N GLU A 225 -17.93 -6.88 26.72
CA GLU A 225 -18.71 -8.10 26.77
C GLU A 225 -18.75 -8.71 25.36
N THR A 226 -17.68 -9.41 24.96
CA THR A 226 -17.46 -9.81 23.54
C THR A 226 -18.67 -10.47 22.89
N LYS A 227 -19.43 -11.29 23.61
CA LYS A 227 -20.65 -11.93 23.08
C LYS A 227 -21.75 -10.91 22.74
N GLU A 228 -21.91 -9.87 23.55
CA GLU A 228 -22.86 -8.79 23.28
C GLU A 228 -22.40 -7.91 22.12
N TRP A 229 -21.08 -7.67 21.99
CA TRP A 229 -20.52 -7.01 20.81
C TRP A 229 -20.74 -7.85 19.55
N VAL A 230 -20.46 -9.16 19.58
CA VAL A 230 -20.72 -10.06 18.44
C VAL A 230 -22.20 -10.04 18.07
N ALA A 231 -23.12 -10.13 19.03
CA ALA A 231 -24.55 -10.05 18.74
C ALA A 231 -24.96 -8.70 18.12
N SER A 232 -24.22 -7.61 18.38
CA SER A 232 -24.49 -6.30 17.79
C SER A 232 -24.07 -6.19 16.32
N THR A 233 -23.24 -7.10 15.80
CA THR A 233 -22.83 -7.09 14.39
C THR A 233 -23.97 -7.48 13.45
N ASP A 234 -25.07 -8.05 13.96
CA ASP A 234 -26.30 -8.31 13.21
C ASP A 234 -27.15 -7.04 12.99
N ASN A 235 -26.86 -5.94 13.71
CA ASN A 235 -27.55 -4.67 13.49
C ASN A 235 -26.86 -3.84 12.41
N SER A 236 -27.60 -3.55 11.33
CA SER A 236 -27.13 -2.78 10.17
C SER A 236 -26.57 -1.39 10.50
N ASP A 237 -27.02 -0.75 11.58
CA ASP A 237 -26.53 0.57 12.00
C ASP A 237 -25.02 0.54 12.36
N TYR A 238 -24.54 -0.63 12.75
CA TYR A 238 -23.17 -0.86 13.19
C TYR A 238 -22.28 -1.54 12.14
N TRP A 239 -22.77 -1.78 10.93
CA TRP A 239 -21.96 -2.38 9.88
C TRP A 239 -20.91 -1.40 9.37
N ARG A 240 -19.66 -1.85 9.33
CA ARG A 240 -18.53 -1.11 8.75
C ARG A 240 -17.80 -1.99 7.76
N VAL A 241 -16.86 -1.41 7.01
CA VAL A 241 -15.94 -2.19 6.18
C VAL A 241 -14.99 -2.94 7.11
N ILE A 242 -14.98 -4.26 7.01
CA ILE A 242 -14.17 -5.15 7.86
C ILE A 242 -13.02 -5.81 7.12
N GLU A 243 -13.10 -5.85 5.79
CA GLU A 243 -12.00 -6.23 4.92
C GLU A 243 -12.06 -5.43 3.60
N VAL A 244 -10.90 -5.00 3.10
CA VAL A 244 -10.75 -4.55 1.73
C VAL A 244 -10.17 -5.69 0.89
N SER A 245 -11.07 -6.46 0.27
CA SER A 245 -10.73 -7.67 -0.47
C SER A 245 -10.15 -7.39 -1.86
N ASN A 246 -10.53 -6.26 -2.47
CA ASN A 246 -9.95 -5.82 -3.73
C ASN A 246 -9.90 -4.28 -3.82
N ALA A 247 -8.86 -3.77 -4.46
CA ALA A 247 -8.67 -2.36 -4.74
C ALA A 247 -8.22 -2.16 -6.18
N ILE A 248 -8.64 -1.07 -6.79
CA ILE A 248 -8.29 -0.70 -8.17
C ILE A 248 -7.72 0.71 -8.15
N SER A 249 -6.65 0.96 -8.90
CA SER A 249 -6.16 2.34 -9.03
C SER A 249 -7.21 3.21 -9.71
N VAL A 250 -7.42 4.43 -9.22
CA VAL A 250 -8.44 5.33 -9.79
C VAL A 250 -8.17 5.61 -11.28
N VAL A 251 -6.91 5.68 -11.69
CA VAL A 251 -6.55 5.83 -13.12
C VAL A 251 -7.00 4.63 -13.97
N ASP A 252 -7.11 3.44 -13.36
CA ASP A 252 -7.53 2.23 -14.05
C ASP A 252 -9.04 2.15 -14.30
N LEU A 253 -9.83 2.97 -13.60
CA LEU A 253 -11.27 3.14 -13.82
C LEU A 253 -11.59 4.06 -15.01
N LEU A 254 -10.62 4.83 -15.51
CA LEU A 254 -10.84 5.70 -16.67
C LEU A 254 -11.06 4.87 -17.95
N PRO A 255 -11.87 5.36 -18.90
CA PRO A 255 -11.98 4.74 -20.22
C PRO A 255 -10.74 5.07 -21.07
N ASP A 256 -10.43 4.19 -22.04
CA ASP A 256 -9.46 4.52 -23.08
C ASP A 256 -10.06 5.52 -24.10
N PRO A 257 -9.24 6.43 -24.68
CA PRO A 257 -7.78 6.56 -24.54
C PRO A 257 -7.32 7.42 -23.35
N ILE A 258 -8.24 7.93 -22.53
CA ILE A 258 -7.95 8.84 -21.40
C ILE A 258 -7.08 8.14 -20.37
N LYS A 259 -7.41 6.89 -20.03
CA LYS A 259 -6.63 6.02 -19.14
C LYS A 259 -5.17 5.91 -19.58
N THR A 260 -4.93 5.48 -20.82
CA THR A 260 -3.58 5.31 -21.37
C THR A 260 -2.78 6.61 -21.33
N THR A 261 -3.42 7.73 -21.69
CA THR A 261 -2.78 9.05 -21.68
C THR A 261 -2.42 9.49 -20.26
N THR A 262 -3.33 9.32 -19.31
CA THR A 262 -3.16 9.69 -17.90
C THR A 262 -2.04 8.86 -17.27
N LYS A 263 -2.03 7.53 -17.47
CA LYS A 263 -0.95 6.65 -17.03
C LYS A 263 0.41 7.07 -17.56
N ALA A 264 0.51 7.46 -18.82
CA ALA A 264 1.76 7.91 -19.41
C ALA A 264 2.26 9.23 -18.80
N LEU A 265 1.35 10.16 -18.48
CA LEU A 265 1.69 11.43 -17.85
C LEU A 265 2.11 11.26 -16.39
N MET A 266 1.45 10.36 -15.64
CA MET A 266 1.73 10.09 -14.22
C MET A 266 3.05 9.37 -13.95
N ARG A 267 3.79 8.93 -14.99
CA ARG A 267 5.12 8.33 -14.79
C ARG A 267 6.07 9.36 -14.15
N PRO A 268 6.69 9.06 -13.00
CA PRO A 268 7.53 10.03 -12.28
C PRO A 268 8.87 10.28 -12.99
N LEU A 269 9.31 9.36 -13.85
CA LEU A 269 10.57 9.44 -14.57
C LEU A 269 10.35 9.29 -16.08
N LEU A 270 11.05 10.15 -16.84
CA LEU A 270 11.30 9.98 -18.27
C LEU A 270 12.61 9.21 -18.41
N GLY A 271 12.67 8.24 -19.33
CA GLY A 271 13.85 7.42 -19.58
C GLY A 271 14.44 7.65 -20.98
N ARG A 272 15.76 7.60 -21.10
CA ARG A 272 16.48 7.61 -22.37
C ARG A 272 17.67 6.65 -22.30
N TRP A 273 17.80 5.80 -23.31
CA TRP A 273 18.99 4.97 -23.50
C TRP A 273 20.12 5.80 -24.13
N VAL A 274 21.33 5.61 -23.63
CA VAL A 274 22.56 6.26 -24.11
C VAL A 274 23.69 5.24 -24.22
N ASP A 275 24.69 5.54 -25.05
CA ASP A 275 25.90 4.73 -25.16
C ASP A 275 26.68 4.77 -23.84
N VAL A 276 27.49 3.73 -23.63
CA VAL A 276 28.33 3.58 -22.44
C VAL A 276 29.82 3.54 -22.77
N GLU A 277 30.63 3.79 -21.76
CA GLU A 277 32.07 3.58 -21.80
C GLU A 277 32.51 2.73 -20.61
N ARG A 278 33.55 1.91 -20.83
CA ARG A 278 34.15 1.09 -19.79
C ARG A 278 34.85 2.01 -18.78
N VAL A 279 34.61 1.79 -17.50
CA VAL A 279 35.29 2.49 -16.41
C VAL A 279 36.75 2.04 -16.37
N PRO A 280 37.73 2.95 -16.42
CA PRO A 280 39.15 2.56 -16.37
C PRO A 280 39.54 2.03 -14.99
N ALA A 281 40.62 1.26 -14.93
CA ALA A 281 41.19 0.71 -13.68
C ALA A 281 40.24 -0.19 -12.86
N THR A 282 39.38 -0.94 -13.56
CA THR A 282 38.47 -1.94 -12.98
C THR A 282 38.79 -3.37 -13.43
N ASN A 283 39.99 -3.62 -13.97
CA ASN A 283 40.39 -4.93 -14.52
C ASN A 283 40.52 -6.03 -13.45
N GLN A 284 40.61 -5.66 -12.18
CA GLN A 284 40.64 -6.57 -11.03
C GLN A 284 39.30 -7.22 -10.74
N TYR A 285 38.19 -6.67 -11.28
CA TYR A 285 36.86 -7.22 -11.07
C TYR A 285 36.54 -8.31 -12.11
N PRO A 286 35.69 -9.29 -11.77
CA PRO A 286 35.37 -10.40 -12.66
C PRO A 286 34.52 -10.00 -13.88
N VAL A 287 34.00 -8.77 -13.89
CA VAL A 287 33.16 -8.23 -14.97
C VAL A 287 33.60 -6.81 -15.32
N ASP A 288 33.48 -6.46 -16.59
CA ASP A 288 33.68 -5.09 -17.04
C ASP A 288 32.58 -4.17 -16.48
N ILE A 289 33.01 -3.01 -15.99
CA ILE A 289 32.13 -2.01 -15.40
C ILE A 289 31.94 -0.87 -16.39
N TYR A 290 30.70 -0.47 -16.61
CA TYR A 290 30.31 0.56 -17.56
C TYR A 290 29.56 1.71 -16.90
N ARG A 291 29.67 2.89 -17.50
CA ARG A 291 28.92 4.11 -17.16
C ARG A 291 28.47 4.84 -18.43
N PRO A 292 27.47 5.75 -18.36
CA PRO A 292 27.10 6.58 -19.51
C PRO A 292 28.30 7.30 -20.11
N LYS A 293 28.41 7.28 -21.44
CA LYS A 293 29.51 7.90 -22.17
C LYS A 293 29.33 9.41 -22.25
N GLY A 294 30.38 10.15 -21.90
CA GLY A 294 30.39 11.61 -21.97
C GLY A 294 29.55 12.31 -20.89
N ALA A 295 29.25 13.59 -21.11
CA ALA A 295 28.50 14.39 -20.15
C ALA A 295 27.00 14.02 -20.16
N VAL A 296 26.46 13.71 -18.98
CA VAL A 296 25.01 13.52 -18.81
C VAL A 296 24.30 14.88 -19.04
N PRO A 297 23.29 14.95 -19.93
CA PRO A 297 22.63 16.22 -20.23
C PRO A 297 22.01 16.87 -18.99
N ALA A 298 21.96 18.22 -18.97
CA ALA A 298 21.41 18.96 -17.84
C ALA A 298 19.98 18.51 -17.49
N GLY A 299 19.74 18.25 -16.20
CA GLY A 299 18.47 17.76 -15.67
C GLY A 299 18.21 16.25 -15.89
N TRP A 300 19.18 15.51 -16.41
CA TRP A 300 19.18 14.05 -16.46
C TRP A 300 20.16 13.48 -15.42
N PHE A 301 19.87 12.25 -14.99
CA PHE A 301 20.60 11.53 -13.96
C PHE A 301 20.83 10.09 -14.44
N TRP A 302 21.90 9.46 -13.98
CA TRP A 302 22.16 8.04 -14.21
C TRP A 302 22.05 7.30 -12.89
N LEU A 303 21.78 6.00 -12.93
CA LEU A 303 21.33 5.23 -11.77
C LEU A 303 22.44 4.43 -11.07
N GLY A 304 23.64 4.41 -11.64
CA GLY A 304 24.77 3.64 -11.13
C GLY A 304 25.52 2.91 -12.24
N HIS A 305 26.63 2.27 -11.86
CA HIS A 305 27.41 1.46 -12.77
C HIS A 305 26.62 0.23 -13.25
N THR A 306 26.93 -0.25 -14.46
CA THR A 306 26.28 -1.42 -15.06
C THR A 306 27.32 -2.38 -15.64
N ALA A 307 26.93 -3.65 -15.80
CA ALA A 307 27.70 -4.64 -16.58
C ALA A 307 27.24 -4.70 -18.05
N ASP A 308 26.24 -3.92 -18.45
CA ASP A 308 25.76 -3.83 -19.84
C ASP A 308 26.76 -3.03 -20.69
N PRO A 309 27.43 -3.66 -21.69
CA PRO A 309 28.41 -3.00 -22.54
C PRO A 309 27.78 -2.16 -23.66
N SER A 310 26.46 -2.27 -23.86
CA SER A 310 25.76 -1.68 -24.99
C SER A 310 25.16 -0.33 -24.64
N ARG A 311 24.40 -0.24 -23.54
CA ARG A 311 23.57 0.92 -23.23
C ARG A 311 23.42 1.14 -21.72
N GLY A 312 23.31 2.41 -21.35
CA GLY A 312 22.98 2.86 -20.01
C GLY A 312 21.66 3.62 -20.02
N LEU A 313 20.88 3.50 -18.94
CA LEU A 313 19.66 4.27 -18.77
C LEU A 313 19.97 5.57 -18.02
N ILE A 314 19.60 6.70 -18.62
CA ILE A 314 19.49 7.97 -17.91
C ILE A 314 18.01 8.32 -17.72
N VAL A 315 17.72 8.97 -16.60
CA VAL A 315 16.37 9.35 -16.18
C VAL A 315 16.25 10.85 -15.92
N LYS A 316 15.05 11.39 -16.11
CA LYS A 316 14.71 12.77 -15.78
C LYS A 316 13.37 12.80 -15.04
N PRO A 317 13.28 13.44 -13.86
CA PRO A 317 12.01 13.63 -13.16
C PRO A 317 11.00 14.41 -14.00
N SER A 318 9.78 13.91 -14.05
CA SER A 318 8.69 14.49 -14.83
C SER A 318 7.99 15.65 -14.13
N LEU A 319 8.16 15.72 -12.80
CA LEU A 319 7.64 16.74 -11.89
C LEU A 319 8.80 17.41 -11.13
N PRO A 320 8.76 18.73 -10.90
CA PRO A 320 9.77 19.44 -10.12
C PRO A 320 9.65 19.12 -8.61
N PRO A 321 10.71 19.37 -7.82
CA PRO A 321 10.61 19.28 -6.37
C PRO A 321 9.64 20.33 -5.80
N LYS A 322 8.84 19.93 -4.81
CA LYS A 322 7.94 20.80 -4.03
C LYS A 322 8.04 20.39 -2.55
N PRO A 323 7.90 21.30 -1.57
CA PRO A 323 8.01 20.96 -0.14
C PRO A 323 7.01 19.89 0.34
N THR A 324 5.85 19.80 -0.32
CA THR A 324 4.76 18.91 0.06
C THR A 324 4.80 17.55 -0.65
N ARG A 325 5.88 17.23 -1.38
CA ARG A 325 5.95 16.04 -2.23
C ARG A 325 7.35 15.42 -2.22
N ASN A 326 7.41 14.11 -1.99
CA ASN A 326 8.64 13.33 -2.19
C ASN A 326 9.12 13.41 -3.64
N TYR A 327 10.39 13.75 -3.81
CA TYR A 327 10.99 13.85 -5.13
C TYR A 327 11.45 12.47 -5.64
N ALA A 328 11.26 12.19 -6.93
CA ALA A 328 11.52 10.88 -7.51
C ALA A 328 13.01 10.46 -7.51
N ILE A 329 13.92 11.40 -7.27
CA ILE A 329 15.37 11.16 -7.26
C ILE A 329 15.96 11.81 -6.01
N SER A 330 16.94 11.17 -5.39
CA SER A 330 17.80 11.76 -4.37
C SER A 330 19.26 11.66 -4.80
N THR A 331 20.07 12.66 -4.46
CA THR A 331 21.51 12.66 -4.76
C THR A 331 22.28 12.00 -3.62
N GLY A 332 23.17 11.08 -3.97
CA GLY A 332 24.12 10.51 -3.01
C GLY A 332 25.15 11.54 -2.55
N HIS A 333 25.62 11.38 -1.31
CA HIS A 333 26.73 12.14 -0.75
C HIS A 333 27.76 11.14 -0.23
N ALA A 334 29.06 11.46 -0.38
CA ALA A 334 30.11 10.62 0.20
C ALA A 334 29.94 10.56 1.73
N ALA A 335 30.00 9.36 2.29
CA ALA A 335 29.92 9.19 3.73
C ALA A 335 31.13 9.85 4.42
N THR A 336 30.92 10.36 5.63
CA THR A 336 31.96 10.99 6.45
C THR A 336 32.90 9.99 7.14
N GLY A 337 32.65 8.68 6.99
CA GLY A 337 33.47 7.60 7.53
C GLY A 337 34.49 7.02 6.52
N ARG A 338 35.30 6.04 6.96
CA ARG A 338 36.16 5.25 6.07
C ARG A 338 35.33 4.26 5.25
N SER A 339 34.59 4.75 4.25
CA SER A 339 33.87 3.89 3.30
C SER A 339 34.47 3.86 1.89
N ASN A 340 35.41 4.75 1.59
CA ASN A 340 36.01 4.89 0.25
C ASN A 340 37.53 4.62 0.30
N ARG A 341 37.93 3.40 0.63
CA ARG A 341 39.29 2.92 0.38
C ARG A 341 39.26 1.62 -0.41
#